data_AF-A0A5C4N366-F1
#
_entry.id   AF-A0A5C4N366-F1
#
_cell.length_a   1.000
_cell.length_b   1.000
_cell.length_c   1.000
_cell.angle_alpha   90.00
_cell.angle_beta   90.00
_cell.angle_gamma   90.00
#
_symmetry.space_group_name_H-M   'P 1'
#
loop_
_entity.id
_entity.type
_entity.pdbx_description
1 polymer ?
#
loop_
_entity_poly.entity_id
_entity_poly.type
_entity_poly.pdbx_seq_one_letter_code
_entity_poly.pdbx_strand_id
1 'polypeptide(L)'
;MASIETLRAVMEPTRRRMIEYLYLHGPCQVGTLARALDQQVGSVSHHLRMLERVGVVAKAPELATDGRTSWWRLVKSSISWSVDDFNTDPAARAEAKAAERINIEHQLAKLAAWKRASDNAGEEWRRAAFSSGLIASATAEELDALHQALVRTWRAWRDAIDADDGQAREPVFVFAHGFPSAP
;
A
#
# COMPACT_ATOMS: atom_id res chain seq x y z
N MET A 1 17.05 -1.08 -4.10
CA MET A 1 16.54 -1.28 -2.72
C MET A 1 16.04 0.04 -2.17
N ALA A 2 15.03 0.02 -1.31
CA ALA A 2 14.50 1.23 -0.66
C ALA A 2 15.50 1.76 0.38
N SER A 3 15.64 3.08 0.51
CA SER A 3 16.42 3.68 1.60
C SER A 3 15.63 3.66 2.91
N ILE A 4 16.31 3.79 4.05
CA ILE A 4 15.63 3.87 5.36
C ILE A 4 14.75 5.11 5.44
N GLU A 5 15.18 6.22 4.82
CA GLU A 5 14.38 7.43 4.68
C GLU A 5 13.10 7.18 3.88
N THR A 6 13.20 6.41 2.78
CA THR A 6 12.02 6.00 2.00
C THR A 6 11.06 5.20 2.89
N LEU A 7 11.57 4.22 3.64
CA LEU A 7 10.76 3.39 4.52
C LEU A 7 10.04 4.23 5.59
N ARG A 8 10.77 5.13 6.27
CA ARG A 8 10.21 6.07 7.24
C ARG A 8 9.13 6.98 6.62
N ALA A 9 9.33 7.41 5.38
CA ALA A 9 8.35 8.21 4.67
C ALA A 9 7.09 7.38 4.37
N VAL A 10 7.19 6.14 3.89
CA VAL A 10 5.98 5.38 3.51
C VAL A 10 5.28 4.66 4.65
N MET A 11 5.96 4.34 5.75
CA MET A 11 5.38 3.59 6.86
C MET A 11 4.60 4.45 7.85
N GLU A 12 4.68 5.77 7.73
CA GLU A 12 3.86 6.65 8.57
C GLU A 12 2.38 6.57 8.14
N PRO A 13 1.44 6.34 9.09
CA PRO A 13 0.05 6.02 8.77
C PRO A 13 -0.66 7.01 7.84
N THR A 14 -0.45 8.31 8.05
CA THR A 14 -1.11 9.37 7.28
C THR A 14 -0.61 9.38 5.83
N ARG A 15 0.71 9.33 5.64
CA ARG A 15 1.33 9.20 4.31
C ARG A 15 0.93 7.91 3.60
N ARG A 16 0.83 6.80 4.32
CA ARG A 16 0.34 5.53 3.75
C ARG A 16 -1.09 5.66 3.23
N ARG A 17 -2.00 6.28 3.99
CA ARG A 17 -3.38 6.55 3.55
C ARG A 17 -3.43 7.44 2.31
N MET A 18 -2.54 8.44 2.21
CA MET A 18 -2.42 9.27 1.02
C MET A 18 -1.95 8.49 -0.21
N ILE A 19 -0.96 7.60 -0.03
CA ILE A 19 -0.48 6.72 -1.11
C ILE A 19 -1.59 5.78 -1.57
N GLU A 20 -2.30 5.15 -0.64
CA GLU A 20 -3.43 4.27 -0.96
C GLU A 20 -4.53 5.04 -1.72
N TYR A 21 -4.86 6.26 -1.30
CA TYR A 21 -5.84 7.10 -1.99
C TYR A 21 -5.39 7.47 -3.41
N LEU A 22 -4.15 7.93 -3.59
CA LEU A 22 -3.59 8.29 -4.90
C LEU A 22 -3.47 7.07 -5.82
N TYR A 23 -3.22 5.88 -5.26
CA TYR A 23 -3.19 4.64 -6.00
C TYR A 23 -4.58 4.28 -6.55
N LEU A 24 -5.62 4.42 -5.73
CA LEU A 24 -7.00 4.04 -6.08
C LEU A 24 -7.70 5.07 -6.97
N HIS A 25 -7.46 6.36 -6.74
CA HIS A 25 -8.21 7.44 -7.38
C HIS A 25 -7.37 8.26 -8.36
N GLY A 26 -6.10 7.89 -8.57
CA GLY A 26 -5.19 8.60 -9.45
C GLY A 26 -4.80 9.99 -8.94
N PRO A 27 -4.33 10.88 -9.83
CA PRO A 27 -3.92 12.23 -9.47
C PRO A 27 -5.08 13.03 -8.86
N CYS A 28 -4.83 13.74 -7.76
CA CYS A 28 -5.87 14.55 -7.11
C CYS A 28 -5.33 15.81 -6.44
N GLN A 29 -6.25 16.70 -6.08
CA GLN A 29 -5.97 17.96 -5.42
C GLN A 29 -5.68 17.76 -3.92
N VAL A 30 -4.83 18.61 -3.34
CA VAL A 30 -4.58 18.63 -1.89
C VAL A 30 -5.89 18.75 -1.08
N GLY A 31 -6.83 19.60 -1.51
CA GLY A 31 -8.12 19.77 -0.85
C GLY A 31 -9.00 18.51 -0.90
N THR A 32 -8.90 17.73 -1.97
CA THR A 32 -9.59 16.44 -2.10
C THR A 32 -9.03 15.42 -1.13
N LEU A 33 -7.70 15.28 -1.05
CA LEU A 33 -7.03 14.42 -0.05
C LEU A 33 -7.37 14.82 1.38
N ALA A 34 -7.35 16.12 1.68
CA ALA A 34 -7.68 16.66 2.99
C ALA A 34 -9.09 16.26 3.43
N ARG A 35 -10.08 16.41 2.54
CA ARG A 35 -11.47 16.02 2.81
C ARG A 35 -11.63 14.51 2.94
N ALA A 36 -11.05 13.74 2.02
CA ALA A 36 -11.21 12.29 1.98
C ALA A 36 -10.55 11.57 3.17
N LEU A 37 -9.45 12.13 3.68
CA LEU A 37 -8.69 11.52 4.78
C LEU A 37 -8.98 12.14 6.15
N ASP A 38 -9.90 13.11 6.20
CA ASP A 38 -10.21 13.92 7.38
C ASP A 38 -8.95 14.55 7.99
N GLN A 39 -8.25 15.34 7.18
CA GLN A 39 -6.96 15.98 7.52
C GLN A 39 -6.98 17.46 7.18
N GLN A 40 -6.18 18.26 7.89
CA GLN A 40 -5.98 19.66 7.55
C GLN A 40 -5.16 19.81 6.25
N VAL A 41 -5.53 20.75 5.38
CA VAL A 41 -4.84 21.03 4.11
C VAL A 41 -3.34 21.27 4.28
N GLY A 42 -2.95 21.98 5.35
CA GLY A 42 -1.53 22.23 5.67
C GLY A 42 -0.78 20.94 6.01
N SER A 43 -1.40 20.02 6.74
CA SER A 43 -0.85 18.69 7.07
C SER A 43 -0.66 17.85 5.80
N VAL A 44 -1.68 17.78 4.94
CA VAL A 44 -1.59 17.07 3.66
C VAL A 44 -0.44 17.60 2.80
N SER A 45 -0.32 18.92 2.68
CA SER A 45 0.76 19.56 1.93
C SER A 45 2.15 19.28 2.50
N HIS A 46 2.26 19.12 3.83
CA HIS A 46 3.51 18.73 4.48
C HIS A 46 3.87 17.29 4.16
N HIS A 47 2.93 16.36 4.35
CA HIS A 47 3.13 14.93 4.11
C HIS A 47 3.44 14.62 2.64
N LEU A 48 2.77 15.26 1.67
CA LEU A 48 3.06 15.08 0.25
C LEU A 48 4.47 15.54 -0.11
N ARG A 49 4.97 16.64 0.47
CA ARG A 49 6.37 17.07 0.28
C ARG A 49 7.37 16.08 0.87
N MET A 50 7.07 15.43 1.99
CA MET A 50 7.93 14.37 2.52
C MET A 50 7.99 13.16 1.57
N LEU A 51 6.84 12.76 1.00
CA LEU A 51 6.77 11.70 -0.01
C LEU A 51 7.45 12.08 -1.32
N GLU A 52 7.42 13.35 -1.70
CA GLU A 52 8.08 13.89 -2.90
C GLU A 52 9.60 13.75 -2.80
N ARG A 53 10.19 14.07 -1.64
CA ARG A 53 11.65 13.99 -1.42
C ARG A 53 12.20 12.58 -1.66
N VAL A 54 11.42 11.55 -1.34
CA VAL A 54 11.79 10.15 -1.55
C VAL A 54 11.27 9.60 -2.90
N GLY A 55 10.68 10.46 -3.73
CA GLY A 55 10.21 10.14 -5.08
C GLY A 55 9.03 9.17 -5.12
N VAL A 56 8.18 9.17 -4.10
CA VAL A 56 6.96 8.33 -4.05
C VAL A 56 5.80 9.02 -4.76
N VAL A 57 5.68 10.33 -4.59
CA VAL A 57 4.68 11.18 -5.25
C VAL A 57 5.38 12.33 -5.96
N ALA A 58 4.67 12.98 -6.88
CA ALA A 58 5.12 14.22 -7.51
C ALA A 58 3.93 15.16 -7.73
N LYS A 59 4.22 16.46 -7.87
CA LYS A 59 3.23 17.42 -8.35
C LYS A 59 2.81 17.08 -9.78
N ALA A 60 1.57 17.42 -10.10
CA ALA A 60 0.96 17.28 -11.42
C ALA A 60 0.41 18.64 -11.90
N PRO A 61 1.26 19.68 -12.05
CA PRO A 61 0.82 21.05 -12.36
C PRO A 61 0.04 21.17 -13.68
N GLU A 62 0.25 20.27 -14.62
CA GLU A 62 -0.47 20.22 -15.89
C GLU A 62 -1.98 19.94 -15.74
N LEU A 63 -2.42 19.46 -14.57
CA LEU A 63 -3.83 19.28 -14.24
C LEU A 63 -4.46 20.51 -13.57
N ALA A 64 -3.65 21.53 -13.22
CA ALA A 64 -4.15 22.73 -12.59
C ALA A 64 -4.74 23.69 -13.64
N THR A 65 -6.02 24.02 -13.50
CA THR A 65 -6.74 24.96 -14.38
C THR A 65 -6.69 26.41 -13.88
N ASP A 66 -6.46 26.61 -12.59
CA ASP A 66 -6.54 27.92 -11.92
C ASP A 66 -5.19 28.42 -11.34
N GLY A 67 -4.13 27.62 -11.46
CA GLY A 67 -2.78 27.89 -10.92
C GLY A 67 -2.69 27.96 -9.39
N ARG A 68 -3.82 27.91 -8.67
CA ARG A 68 -3.90 27.98 -7.20
C ARG A 68 -3.95 26.60 -6.59
N THR A 69 -4.53 25.65 -7.30
CA THR A 69 -4.78 24.31 -6.76
C THR A 69 -3.63 23.37 -7.07
N SER A 70 -2.96 22.87 -6.02
CA SER A 70 -1.86 21.91 -6.18
C SER A 70 -2.41 20.49 -6.41
N TRP A 71 -2.08 19.94 -7.56
CA TRP A 71 -2.36 18.56 -7.93
C TRP A 71 -1.14 17.68 -7.67
N TRP A 72 -1.39 16.45 -7.25
CA TRP A 72 -0.37 15.46 -6.91
C TRP A 72 -0.73 14.11 -7.49
N ARG A 73 0.28 13.33 -7.86
CA ARG A 73 0.15 11.98 -8.39
C ARG A 73 1.11 11.02 -7.71
N LEU A 74 0.74 9.75 -7.71
CA LEU A 74 1.66 8.68 -7.37
C LEU A 74 2.67 8.46 -8.50
N VAL A 75 3.95 8.32 -8.15
CA VAL A 75 5.04 8.01 -9.10
C VAL A 75 5.52 6.58 -8.90
N LYS A 76 5.68 6.15 -7.65
CA LYS A 76 6.03 4.77 -7.31
C LYS A 76 4.83 4.09 -6.66
N SER A 77 4.27 3.12 -7.37
CA SER A 77 3.09 2.38 -6.95
C SER A 77 3.40 1.19 -6.03
N SER A 78 4.68 0.79 -5.93
CA SER A 78 5.12 -0.27 -5.02
C SER A 78 6.54 -0.01 -4.50
N ILE A 79 6.78 -0.37 -3.25
CA ILE A 79 8.12 -0.35 -2.63
C ILE A 79 8.37 -1.76 -2.08
N SER A 80 9.43 -2.41 -2.58
CA SER A 80 9.90 -3.70 -2.08
C SER A 80 11.13 -3.48 -1.20
N TRP A 81 11.12 -4.10 -0.04
CA TRP A 81 12.18 -4.01 0.96
C TRP A 81 12.13 -5.24 1.88
N SER A 82 13.26 -5.53 2.53
CA SER A 82 13.38 -6.50 3.62
C SER A 82 14.12 -5.89 4.80
N VAL A 83 13.99 -6.44 6.01
CA VAL A 83 14.84 -6.03 7.14
C VAL A 83 16.32 -6.27 6.83
N ASP A 84 16.63 -7.31 6.06
CA ASP A 84 18.00 -7.69 5.72
C ASP A 84 18.69 -6.71 4.76
N ASP A 85 17.91 -5.90 4.04
CA ASP A 85 18.41 -4.79 3.21
C ASP A 85 19.19 -3.76 4.03
N PHE A 86 19.02 -3.73 5.36
CA PHE A 86 19.59 -2.76 6.29
C PHE A 86 20.64 -3.35 7.24
N ASN A 87 21.18 -4.55 6.94
CA ASN A 87 22.07 -5.28 7.85
C ASN A 87 23.42 -4.62 8.13
N THR A 88 23.84 -3.68 7.30
CA THR A 88 25.12 -2.97 7.45
C THR A 88 25.09 -1.85 8.50
N ASP A 89 23.90 -1.42 8.94
CA ASP A 89 23.72 -0.38 9.96
C ASP A 89 22.72 -0.87 11.04
N PRO A 90 23.19 -1.13 12.28
CA PRO A 90 22.33 -1.59 13.36
C PRO A 90 21.13 -0.67 13.66
N ALA A 91 21.30 0.65 13.53
CA ALA A 91 20.22 1.61 13.76
C ALA A 91 19.18 1.53 12.65
N ALA A 92 19.61 1.49 11.38
CA ALA A 92 18.71 1.30 10.25
C ALA A 92 17.98 -0.05 10.30
N ARG A 93 18.67 -1.13 10.72
CA ARG A 93 18.04 -2.44 10.92
C ARG A 93 16.97 -2.42 12.00
N ALA A 94 17.24 -1.77 13.14
CA ALA A 94 16.27 -1.64 14.22
C ALA A 94 15.02 -0.87 13.77
N GLU A 95 15.21 0.20 12.99
CA GLU A 95 14.11 0.96 12.42
C GLU A 95 13.33 0.15 11.36
N ALA A 96 14.00 -0.64 10.52
CA ALA A 96 13.35 -1.52 9.57
C ALA A 96 12.49 -2.59 10.26
N LYS A 97 12.95 -3.14 11.41
CA LYS A 97 12.13 -4.05 12.24
C LYS A 97 10.89 -3.36 12.82
N ALA A 98 11.03 -2.12 13.28
CA ALA A 98 9.90 -1.35 13.78
C ALA A 98 8.87 -1.08 12.67
N ALA A 99 9.35 -0.73 11.47
CA ALA A 99 8.53 -0.56 10.28
C ALA A 99 7.80 -1.85 9.87
N GLU A 100 8.47 -3.01 9.95
CA GLU A 100 7.87 -4.32 9.65
C GLU A 100 6.69 -4.60 10.59
N ARG A 101 6.89 -4.37 11.88
CA ARG A 101 5.84 -4.51 12.89
C ARG A 101 4.63 -3.60 12.59
N ILE A 102 4.87 -2.32 12.29
CA ILE A 102 3.80 -1.37 11.93
C ILE A 102 3.04 -1.85 10.67
N ASN A 103 3.75 -2.43 9.70
CA ASN A 103 3.12 -2.95 8.50
C ASN A 103 2.22 -4.17 8.77
N ILE A 104 2.67 -5.09 9.63
CA ILE A 104 1.88 -6.26 10.06
C ILE A 104 0.65 -5.79 10.85
N GLU A 105 0.82 -4.85 11.78
CA GLU A 105 -0.29 -4.27 12.56
C GLU A 105 -1.35 -3.64 11.65
N HIS A 106 -0.94 -2.92 10.60
CA HIS A 106 -1.87 -2.38 9.59
C HIS A 106 -2.63 -3.47 8.83
N GLN A 107 -1.94 -4.53 8.39
CA GLN A 107 -2.55 -5.65 7.66
C GLN A 107 -3.61 -6.35 8.51
N LEU A 108 -3.28 -6.64 9.78
CA LEU A 108 -4.20 -7.25 10.72
C LEU A 108 -5.36 -6.32 11.08
N ALA A 109 -5.12 -5.01 11.22
CA ALA A 109 -6.17 -4.03 11.46
C ALA A 109 -7.19 -3.97 10.30
N LYS A 110 -6.73 -4.01 9.04
CA LYS A 110 -7.60 -4.07 7.86
C LYS A 110 -8.42 -5.36 7.84
N LEU A 111 -7.80 -6.51 8.11
CA LEU A 111 -8.51 -7.79 8.20
C LEU A 111 -9.55 -7.78 9.32
N ALA A 112 -9.19 -7.31 10.52
CA ALA A 112 -10.10 -7.22 11.66
C ALA A 112 -11.26 -6.24 11.42
N ALA A 113 -11.01 -5.13 10.71
CA ALA A 113 -12.07 -4.21 10.29
C ALA A 113 -13.05 -4.88 9.32
N TRP A 114 -12.54 -5.60 8.30
CA TRP A 114 -13.37 -6.38 7.39
C TRP A 114 -14.21 -7.42 8.13
N LYS A 115 -13.61 -8.21 9.03
CA LYS A 115 -14.33 -9.25 9.79
C LYS A 115 -15.42 -8.70 10.71
N ARG A 116 -15.30 -7.47 11.21
CA ARG A 116 -16.36 -6.80 11.98
C ARG A 116 -17.50 -6.27 11.10
N ALA A 117 -17.21 -5.91 9.86
CA ALA A 117 -18.17 -5.31 8.95
C ALA A 117 -18.80 -6.30 7.97
N SER A 118 -18.24 -7.52 7.82
CA SER A 118 -18.59 -8.44 6.74
C SER A 118 -20.05 -8.89 6.76
N ASP A 119 -20.67 -9.01 7.93
CA ASP A 119 -22.09 -9.42 8.03
C ASP A 119 -23.05 -8.39 7.41
N ASN A 120 -22.61 -7.12 7.38
CA ASN A 120 -23.35 -6.01 6.76
C ASN A 120 -22.93 -5.75 5.31
N ALA A 121 -21.90 -6.43 4.80
CA ALA A 121 -21.48 -6.31 3.41
C ALA A 121 -22.46 -7.02 2.47
N GLY A 122 -22.56 -6.56 1.22
CA GLY A 122 -23.38 -7.23 0.19
C GLY A 122 -22.98 -8.71 0.00
N GLU A 123 -23.94 -9.55 -0.39
CA GLU A 123 -23.70 -10.99 -0.50
C GLU A 123 -22.57 -11.33 -1.48
N GLU A 124 -22.51 -10.63 -2.62
CA GLU A 124 -21.45 -10.77 -3.61
C GLU A 124 -20.05 -10.58 -2.99
N TRP A 125 -19.88 -9.59 -2.11
CA TRP A 125 -18.62 -9.31 -1.43
C TRP A 125 -18.31 -10.34 -0.35
N ARG A 126 -19.31 -10.83 0.39
CA ARG A 126 -19.11 -11.92 1.36
C ARG A 126 -18.66 -13.21 0.68
N ARG A 127 -19.20 -13.52 -0.51
CA ARG A 127 -18.82 -14.70 -1.30
C ARG A 127 -17.46 -14.53 -2.00
N ALA A 128 -17.14 -13.32 -2.47
CA ALA A 128 -15.89 -13.03 -3.16
C ALA A 128 -14.69 -12.92 -2.20
N ALA A 129 -14.90 -12.42 -0.98
CA ALA A 129 -13.86 -12.35 0.04
C ALA A 129 -13.41 -13.77 0.42
N PHE A 130 -12.10 -13.99 0.43
CA PHE A 130 -11.50 -15.30 0.66
C PHE A 130 -10.53 -15.29 1.85
N SER A 131 -10.27 -16.47 2.38
CA SER A 131 -9.19 -16.75 3.30
C SER A 131 -8.50 -18.03 2.82
N SER A 132 -7.27 -17.89 2.32
CA SER A 132 -6.51 -19.01 1.76
C SER A 132 -5.25 -19.21 2.57
N GLY A 133 -4.93 -20.47 2.84
CA GLY A 133 -3.71 -20.89 3.53
C GLY A 133 -3.20 -22.19 2.93
N LEU A 134 -1.90 -22.41 3.06
CA LEU A 134 -1.22 -23.62 2.60
C LEU A 134 -0.23 -24.05 3.69
N ILE A 135 -0.19 -25.35 3.96
CA ILE A 135 0.87 -25.98 4.75
C ILE A 135 1.51 -27.02 3.84
N ALA A 136 2.82 -26.88 3.60
CA ALA A 136 3.60 -27.76 2.75
C ALA A 136 5.08 -27.74 3.18
N SER A 137 5.83 -28.78 2.81
CA SER A 137 7.29 -28.76 2.89
C SER A 137 7.86 -28.10 1.64
N ALA A 138 8.80 -27.18 1.82
CA ALA A 138 9.47 -26.46 0.73
C ALA A 138 10.88 -26.03 1.16
N THR A 139 11.77 -25.92 0.19
CA THR A 139 13.06 -25.23 0.29
C THR A 139 12.86 -23.70 0.24
N ALA A 140 13.92 -22.94 0.54
CA ALA A 140 13.88 -21.48 0.43
C ALA A 140 13.68 -21.03 -1.03
N GLU A 141 14.31 -21.73 -1.99
CA GLU A 141 14.14 -21.45 -3.42
C GLU A 141 12.71 -21.72 -3.90
N GLU A 142 12.09 -22.81 -3.44
CA GLU A 142 10.70 -23.13 -3.77
C GLU A 142 9.71 -22.12 -3.16
N LEU A 143 9.99 -21.63 -1.95
CA LEU A 143 9.17 -20.60 -1.31
C LEU A 143 9.30 -19.23 -2.03
N ASP A 144 10.49 -18.84 -2.46
CA ASP A 144 10.66 -17.64 -3.30
C ASP A 144 9.96 -17.82 -4.66
N ALA A 145 10.08 -18.99 -5.29
CA ALA A 145 9.38 -19.26 -6.55
C ALA A 145 7.85 -19.10 -6.41
N LEU A 146 7.26 -19.53 -5.29
CA LEU A 146 5.85 -19.29 -4.95
C LEU A 146 5.55 -17.80 -4.81
N HIS A 147 6.38 -17.05 -4.07
CA HIS A 147 6.21 -15.60 -3.91
C HIS A 147 6.25 -14.88 -5.26
N GLN A 148 7.22 -15.20 -6.12
CA GLN A 148 7.32 -14.61 -7.46
C GLN A 148 6.10 -14.96 -8.34
N ALA A 149 5.57 -16.17 -8.22
CA ALA A 149 4.34 -16.57 -8.91
C ALA A 149 3.12 -15.74 -8.43
N LEU A 150 2.97 -15.55 -7.12
CA LEU A 150 1.91 -14.70 -6.55
C LEU A 150 2.01 -13.25 -7.06
N VAL A 151 3.21 -12.66 -7.03
CA VAL A 151 3.44 -11.29 -7.51
C VAL A 151 3.08 -11.15 -8.99
N ARG A 152 3.48 -12.12 -9.84
CA ARG A 152 3.10 -12.12 -11.27
C ARG A 152 1.60 -12.20 -11.46
N THR A 153 0.93 -13.11 -10.73
CA THR A 153 -0.52 -13.28 -10.80
C THR A 153 -1.27 -12.02 -10.38
N TRP A 154 -0.89 -11.38 -9.27
CA TRP A 154 -1.54 -10.15 -8.82
C TRP A 154 -1.35 -8.99 -9.80
N ARG A 155 -0.15 -8.84 -10.38
CA ARG A 155 0.10 -7.82 -11.41
C ARG A 155 -0.75 -8.07 -12.64
N ALA A 156 -0.73 -9.29 -13.18
CA ALA A 156 -1.52 -9.64 -14.36
C ALA A 156 -3.02 -9.43 -14.12
N TRP A 157 -3.55 -9.83 -12.95
CA TRP A 157 -4.94 -9.60 -12.58
C TRP A 157 -5.29 -8.11 -12.54
N ARG A 158 -4.47 -7.29 -11.88
CA ARG A 158 -4.70 -5.85 -11.79
C ARG A 158 -4.64 -5.18 -13.16
N ASP A 159 -3.63 -5.51 -13.96
CA ASP A 159 -3.40 -4.87 -15.25
C ASP A 159 -4.47 -5.28 -16.30
N ALA A 160 -5.22 -6.37 -16.05
CA ALA A 160 -6.36 -6.79 -16.85
C ALA A 160 -7.69 -6.08 -16.50
N ILE A 161 -7.73 -5.28 -15.42
CA ILE A 161 -8.93 -4.52 -15.04
C ILE A 161 -9.05 -3.30 -15.95
N ASP A 162 -10.09 -3.27 -16.78
CA ASP A 162 -10.45 -2.08 -17.56
C ASP A 162 -11.08 -1.03 -16.64
N ALA A 163 -10.36 0.08 -16.38
CA ALA A 163 -10.86 1.13 -15.49
C ALA A 163 -12.01 1.95 -16.10
N ASP A 164 -12.24 1.85 -17.42
CA ASP A 164 -13.17 2.70 -18.18
C ASP A 164 -14.45 1.95 -18.61
N ASP A 165 -14.64 0.71 -18.17
CA ASP A 165 -15.82 -0.13 -18.50
C ASP A 165 -17.14 0.29 -17.80
N GLY A 166 -17.12 1.38 -17.02
CA GLY A 166 -18.27 1.91 -16.31
C GLY A 166 -18.72 1.11 -15.08
N GLN A 167 -18.00 0.06 -14.70
CA GLN A 167 -18.35 -0.76 -13.54
C GLN A 167 -17.96 -0.09 -12.21
N ALA A 168 -18.86 -0.16 -11.23
CA ALA A 168 -18.53 0.22 -9.86
C ALA A 168 -17.53 -0.78 -9.26
N ARG A 169 -16.45 -0.25 -8.66
CA ARG A 169 -15.38 -1.07 -8.05
C ARG A 169 -15.16 -0.64 -6.62
N GLU A 170 -15.09 -1.61 -5.72
CA GLU A 170 -14.69 -1.38 -4.33
C GLU A 170 -13.17 -1.55 -4.17
N PRO A 171 -12.52 -0.75 -3.31
CA PRO A 171 -11.15 -1.00 -2.92
C PRO A 171 -10.99 -2.35 -2.22
N VAL A 172 -10.16 -3.22 -2.78
CA VAL A 172 -9.84 -4.53 -2.18
C VAL A 172 -8.44 -4.52 -1.57
N PHE A 173 -8.30 -5.21 -0.44
CA PHE A 173 -7.02 -5.38 0.24
C PHE A 173 -6.67 -6.86 0.35
N VAL A 174 -5.57 -7.26 -0.30
CA VAL A 174 -5.04 -8.61 -0.28
C VAL A 174 -3.61 -8.55 0.22
N PHE A 175 -3.26 -9.41 1.17
CA PHE A 175 -1.91 -9.55 1.68
C PHE A 175 -1.61 -11.04 1.90
N ALA A 176 -0.35 -11.43 1.72
CA ALA A 176 0.11 -12.78 1.97
C ALA A 176 1.48 -12.74 2.65
N HIS A 177 1.73 -13.72 3.52
CA HIS A 177 3.01 -13.98 4.14
C HIS A 177 3.33 -15.47 3.93
N GLY A 178 4.59 -15.76 3.61
CA GLY A 178 5.13 -17.12 3.57
C GLY A 178 6.33 -17.19 4.49
N PHE A 179 6.33 -18.13 5.44
CA PHE A 179 7.39 -18.28 6.42
C PHE A 179 7.49 -19.74 6.86
N PRO A 180 8.68 -20.22 7.25
CA PRO A 180 8.81 -21.51 7.92
C PRO A 180 8.00 -21.50 9.22
N SER A 181 7.20 -22.53 9.46
CA SER A 181 6.53 -22.73 10.75
C SER A 181 6.66 -24.18 11.20
N ALA A 182 6.68 -24.37 12.52
CA ALA A 182 6.41 -25.67 13.13
C ALA A 182 4.89 -25.83 13.32
N PRO A 183 4.38 -27.07 13.45
CA PRO A 183 3.00 -27.34 13.86
C PRO A 183 2.64 -26.71 15.21
#